data_AF-A0A0F9CFV8-F1
#
_entry.id   AF-A0A0F9CFV8-F1
#
_cell.length_a   1.000
_cell.length_b   1.000
_cell.length_c   1.000
_cell.angle_alpha   90.00
_cell.angle_beta   90.00
_cell.angle_gamma   90.00
#
_symmetry.space_group_name_H-M   'P 1'
#
loop_
_entity.id
_entity.type
_entity.pdbx_description
1 polymer ?
#
loop_
_entity_poly.entity_id
_entity_poly.type
_entity_poly.pdbx_seq_one_letter_code
_entity_poly.pdbx_strand_id
1 'polypeptide(L)'
;MAAKQFPKSWPPLIVREFEDFKQAYRVLRDLVRSLDDLRRKILEVGNDHATRLDAQTGTVAPTSTPTDTALLFLDTVAKDMYISVGTASSADWKKITP
;
A
#
# COMPACT_ATOMS: atom_id res chain seq x y z
N MET A 1 46.79 60.52 -14.10
CA MET A 1 46.39 59.12 -13.84
C MET A 1 45.02 59.15 -13.17
N ALA A 2 43.95 58.80 -13.88
CA ALA A 2 42.59 58.84 -13.32
C ALA A 2 42.32 57.59 -12.47
N ALA A 3 41.94 57.77 -11.21
CA ALA A 3 41.58 56.67 -10.32
C ALA A 3 40.27 56.02 -10.78
N LYS A 4 40.29 54.71 -11.06
CA LYS A 4 39.09 53.94 -11.38
C LYS A 4 38.16 53.94 -10.17
N GLN A 5 36.99 54.58 -10.28
CA GLN A 5 35.95 54.55 -9.27
C GLN A 5 35.23 53.19 -9.32
N PHE A 6 35.16 52.51 -8.17
CA PHE A 6 34.35 51.30 -8.03
C PHE A 6 32.86 51.67 -7.92
N PRO A 7 31.96 50.86 -8.49
CA PRO A 7 30.52 51.11 -8.42
C PRO A 7 30.02 51.07 -6.96
N LYS A 8 29.20 52.07 -6.60
CA LYS A 8 28.76 52.38 -5.23
C LYS A 8 27.62 51.50 -4.71
N SER A 9 27.13 50.54 -5.51
CA SER A 9 26.05 49.64 -5.12
C SER A 9 26.33 48.22 -5.56
N TRP A 10 26.12 47.29 -4.63
CA TRP A 10 26.16 45.85 -4.88
C TRP A 10 25.12 45.47 -5.94
N PRO A 11 25.41 44.49 -6.83
CA PRO A 11 24.41 43.99 -7.77
C PRO A 11 23.21 43.43 -7.00
N PRO A 12 21.98 43.57 -7.51
CA PRO A 12 20.80 43.00 -6.87
C PRO A 12 20.98 41.49 -6.76
N LEU A 13 20.91 40.96 -5.54
CA LEU A 13 20.90 39.52 -5.30
C LEU A 13 19.72 38.93 -6.07
N ILE A 14 20.01 38.07 -7.04
CA ILE A 14 19.01 37.48 -7.91
C ILE A 14 18.23 36.45 -7.08
N VAL A 15 17.04 36.84 -6.61
CA VAL A 15 16.11 36.03 -5.78
C VAL A 15 15.62 34.77 -6.49
N ARG A 16 15.81 34.67 -7.81
CA ARG A 16 15.37 33.53 -8.63
C ARG A 16 15.94 32.19 -8.16
N GLU A 17 17.23 32.15 -7.79
CA GLU A 17 17.85 30.91 -7.30
C GLU A 17 17.20 30.46 -5.97
N PHE A 18 16.82 31.40 -5.10
CA PHE A 18 16.11 31.08 -3.85
C PHE A 18 14.71 30.53 -4.08
N GLU A 19 14.00 30.95 -5.13
CA GLU A 19 12.70 30.37 -5.50
C GLU A 19 12.84 28.96 -6.08
N ASP A 20 13.84 28.73 -6.92
CA ASP A 20 14.14 27.40 -7.47
C ASP A 20 14.50 26.39 -6.34
N PHE A 21 15.26 26.83 -5.32
CA PHE A 21 15.54 26.02 -4.13
C PHE A 21 14.28 25.68 -3.32
N LYS A 22 13.35 26.63 -3.16
CA LYS A 22 12.07 26.37 -2.46
C LYS A 22 11.24 25.35 -3.23
N GLN A 23 11.21 25.44 -4.56
CA GLN A 23 10.48 24.49 -5.40
C GLN A 23 11.09 23.10 -5.33
N ALA A 24 12.42 22.98 -5.41
CA ALA A 24 13.13 21.71 -5.25
C ALA A 24 12.85 21.06 -3.88
N TYR A 25 12.83 21.86 -2.81
CA TYR A 25 12.49 21.40 -1.47
C TYR A 25 11.05 20.87 -1.35
N ARG A 26 10.09 21.53 -2.00
CA ARG A 26 8.68 21.05 -2.05
C ARG A 26 8.59 19.70 -2.74
N VAL A 27 9.23 19.55 -3.91
CA VAL A 27 9.26 18.28 -4.65
C VAL A 27 9.88 17.16 -3.81
N LEU A 28 11.00 17.42 -3.14
CA LEU A 28 11.64 16.44 -2.26
C LEU A 28 10.74 16.05 -1.08
N ARG A 29 10.07 17.02 -0.46
CA ARG A 29 9.12 16.76 0.63
C ARG A 29 7.97 15.88 0.16
N ASP A 30 7.41 16.18 -1.00
CA ASP A 30 6.28 15.41 -1.54
C ASP A 30 6.71 14.01 -1.96
N LEU A 31 7.94 13.85 -2.48
CA LEU A 31 8.54 12.54 -2.73
C LEU A 31 8.65 11.72 -1.44
N VAL A 32 9.18 12.29 -0.36
CA VAL A 32 9.30 11.59 0.93
C VAL A 32 7.94 11.14 1.44
N ARG A 33 6.92 12.01 1.36
CA ARG A 33 5.53 11.64 1.73
C ARG A 33 4.99 10.50 0.88
N SER A 34 5.22 10.54 -0.42
CA SER A 34 4.79 9.47 -1.32
C SER A 34 5.47 8.13 -1.02
N LEU A 35 6.73 8.15 -0.58
CA LEU A 35 7.46 6.95 -0.16
C LEU A 35 6.92 6.40 1.17
N ASP A 36 6.58 7.26 2.12
CA ASP A 36 5.93 6.85 3.38
C ASP A 36 4.55 6.23 3.11
N ASP A 37 3.77 6.82 2.21
CA ASP A 37 2.46 6.28 1.79
C ASP A 37 2.61 4.93 1.08
N LEU A 38 3.60 4.81 0.18
CA LEU A 38 3.92 3.54 -0.48
C LEU A 38 4.30 2.47 0.54
N ARG A 39 5.16 2.80 1.51
CA ARG A 39 5.56 1.87 2.58
C ARG A 39 4.35 1.38 3.37
N ARG A 40 3.44 2.28 3.73
CA ARG A 40 2.19 1.92 4.44
C ARG A 40 1.34 0.95 3.61
N LYS A 41 1.15 1.23 2.32
CA LYS A 41 0.41 0.36 1.41
C LYS A 41 1.05 -1.01 1.24
N ILE A 42 2.38 -1.09 1.15
CA ILE A 42 3.09 -2.37 1.05
C ILE A 42 2.86 -3.21 2.31
N LEU A 43 2.93 -2.61 3.49
CA LEU A 43 2.65 -3.30 4.76
C LEU A 43 1.20 -3.77 4.85
N GLU A 44 0.25 -2.95 4.39
CA GLU A 44 -1.17 -3.29 4.36
C GLU A 44 -1.45 -4.48 3.45
N VAL A 45 -0.97 -4.45 2.19
CA VAL A 45 -1.11 -5.55 1.23
C VAL A 45 -0.43 -6.83 1.73
N GLY A 46 0.76 -6.70 2.33
CA GLY A 46 1.47 -7.85 2.90
C GLY A 46 0.68 -8.52 4.02
N ASN A 47 0.10 -7.72 4.93
CA ASN A 47 -0.73 -8.23 6.01
C ASN A 47 -2.05 -8.84 5.51
N ASP A 48 -2.70 -8.24 4.51
CA ASP A 48 -3.92 -8.77 3.90
C ASP A 48 -3.71 -10.14 3.24
N HIS A 49 -2.59 -10.32 2.52
CA HIS A 49 -2.28 -11.61 1.92
C HIS A 49 -1.91 -12.68 2.97
N ALA A 50 -1.24 -12.30 4.04
CA ALA A 50 -0.88 -13.23 5.12
C ALA A 50 -2.14 -13.82 5.79
N THR A 51 -3.14 -12.98 6.08
CA THR A 51 -4.39 -13.44 6.71
C THR A 51 -5.29 -14.23 5.77
N ARG A 52 -5.24 -13.97 4.44
CA ARG A 52 -6.02 -14.73 3.45
C ARG A 52 -5.49 -16.14 3.21
N LEU A 53 -4.19 -16.37 3.42
CA LEU A 53 -3.55 -17.68 3.22
C LEU A 53 -3.71 -18.64 4.41
N ASP A 54 -4.06 -18.10 5.58
CA ASP A 54 -4.36 -18.93 6.75
C ASP A 54 -5.71 -19.64 6.55
N ALA A 55 -5.64 -20.96 6.33
CA ALA A 55 -6.83 -21.78 6.18
C ALA A 55 -7.63 -21.80 7.48
N GLN A 56 -8.91 -21.45 7.40
CA GLN A 56 -9.84 -21.64 8.50
C GLN A 56 -10.08 -23.13 8.72
N THR A 57 -10.33 -23.54 9.96
CA THR A 57 -10.58 -24.94 10.30
C THR A 57 -11.89 -25.08 11.06
N GLY A 58 -12.56 -26.19 10.88
CA GLY A 58 -13.74 -26.54 11.65
C GLY A 58 -14.07 -28.02 11.56
N THR A 59 -15.20 -28.41 12.14
CA THR A 59 -15.62 -29.82 12.26
C THR A 59 -16.71 -30.22 11.28
N VAL A 60 -17.23 -29.25 10.51
CA VAL A 60 -18.29 -29.42 9.51
C VAL A 60 -18.05 -28.42 8.38
N ALA A 61 -18.71 -28.65 7.24
CA ALA A 61 -18.73 -27.71 6.13
C ALA A 61 -19.12 -26.29 6.58
N PRO A 62 -18.45 -25.25 6.05
CA PRO A 62 -18.68 -23.86 6.47
C PRO A 62 -20.10 -23.39 6.08
N THR A 63 -20.83 -22.85 7.06
CA THR A 63 -22.23 -22.39 6.90
C THR A 63 -22.38 -20.87 6.87
N SER A 64 -21.29 -20.13 7.12
CA SER A 64 -21.24 -18.67 7.02
C SER A 64 -20.97 -18.22 5.59
N THR A 65 -21.44 -17.03 5.23
CA THR A 65 -21.06 -16.38 3.97
C THR A 65 -19.56 -16.05 4.01
N PRO A 66 -18.77 -16.44 2.98
CA PRO A 66 -17.36 -16.07 2.91
C PRO A 66 -17.19 -14.55 2.87
N THR A 67 -16.19 -14.03 3.58
CA THR A 67 -15.86 -12.60 3.55
C THR A 67 -15.11 -12.20 2.28
N ASP A 68 -14.44 -13.16 1.65
CA ASP A 68 -13.69 -12.97 0.41
C ASP A 68 -13.68 -14.25 -0.44
N THR A 69 -13.26 -14.12 -1.69
CA THR A 69 -12.95 -15.19 -2.62
C THR A 69 -11.58 -15.81 -2.35
N ALA A 70 -11.41 -17.08 -2.73
CA ALA A 70 -10.19 -17.87 -2.55
C ALA A 70 -9.76 -18.10 -1.09
N LEU A 71 -10.68 -17.99 -0.14
CA LEU A 71 -10.46 -18.45 1.23
C LEU A 71 -10.49 -19.97 1.27
N LEU A 72 -9.62 -20.56 2.10
CA LEU A 72 -9.54 -22.00 2.31
C LEU A 72 -10.16 -22.38 3.65
N PHE A 73 -10.95 -23.44 3.64
CA PHE A 73 -11.51 -24.04 4.85
C PHE A 73 -11.22 -25.54 4.88
N LEU A 74 -10.72 -26.03 6.01
CA LEU A 74 -10.43 -27.44 6.26
C LEU A 74 -11.45 -28.01 7.25
N ASP A 75 -12.26 -28.96 6.79
CA ASP A 75 -13.10 -29.80 7.64
C ASP A 75 -12.25 -30.93 8.25
N THR A 76 -11.96 -30.78 9.53
CA THR A 76 -11.10 -31.69 10.29
C THR A 76 -11.75 -33.04 10.59
N VAL A 77 -13.07 -33.19 10.43
CA VAL A 77 -13.79 -34.45 10.67
C VAL A 77 -14.00 -35.19 9.37
N ALA A 78 -14.64 -34.56 8.38
CA ALA A 78 -14.89 -35.16 7.07
C ALA A 78 -13.61 -35.32 6.23
N LYS A 79 -12.52 -34.63 6.62
CA LYS A 79 -11.25 -34.55 5.88
C LYS A 79 -11.44 -33.92 4.49
N ASP A 80 -12.39 -33.01 4.42
CA ASP A 80 -12.73 -32.28 3.21
C ASP A 80 -12.15 -30.87 3.22
N MET A 81 -11.84 -30.37 2.03
CA MET A 81 -11.39 -28.99 1.84
C MET A 81 -12.39 -28.22 1.00
N TYR A 82 -12.64 -26.98 1.38
CA TYR A 82 -13.55 -26.07 0.71
C TYR A 82 -12.81 -24.79 0.31
N ILE A 83 -13.18 -24.22 -0.83
CA ILE A 83 -12.72 -22.91 -1.31
C ILE A 83 -13.91 -21.97 -1.52
N SER A 84 -13.77 -20.70 -1.15
CA SER A 84 -14.80 -19.71 -1.48
C SER A 84 -14.67 -19.23 -2.92
N VAL A 85 -15.77 -19.30 -3.68
CA VAL A 85 -15.83 -18.81 -5.07
C VAL A 85 -16.62 -17.51 -5.21
N GLY A 86 -17.18 -17.00 -4.10
CA GLY A 86 -18.01 -15.80 -4.02
C GLY A 86 -18.17 -15.34 -2.57
N THR A 87 -18.86 -14.22 -2.39
CA THR A 87 -19.08 -13.57 -1.07
C THR A 87 -20.54 -13.21 -0.82
N ALA A 88 -21.45 -13.72 -1.66
CA ALA A 88 -22.85 -13.36 -1.63
C ALA A 88 -23.65 -14.27 -0.69
N SER A 89 -23.23 -15.53 -0.52
CA SER A 89 -23.95 -16.50 0.31
C SER A 89 -23.03 -17.61 0.87
N SER A 90 -23.51 -18.34 1.86
CA SER A 90 -22.82 -19.54 2.36
C SER A 90 -22.73 -20.67 1.33
N ALA A 91 -23.54 -20.65 0.27
CA ALA A 91 -23.44 -21.61 -0.83
C ALA A 91 -22.23 -21.37 -1.75
N ASP A 92 -21.50 -20.26 -1.54
CA ASP A 92 -20.27 -19.93 -2.28
C ASP A 92 -19.06 -20.73 -1.81
N TRP A 93 -19.18 -21.52 -0.73
CA TRP A 93 -18.20 -22.53 -0.38
C TRP A 93 -18.33 -23.74 -1.31
N LYS A 94 -17.26 -24.09 -2.00
CA LYS A 94 -17.20 -25.25 -2.90
C LYS A 94 -16.19 -26.25 -2.38
N LYS A 95 -16.63 -27.50 -2.22
CA LYS A 95 -15.75 -28.63 -1.91
C LYS A 95 -14.80 -28.86 -3.08
N ILE A 96 -13.52 -29.06 -2.77
CA ILE A 96 -12.46 -29.32 -3.76
C ILE A 96 -11.76 -30.67 -3.55
N THR A 97 -12.02 -31.34 -2.43
CA THR A 97 -11.65 -32.75 -2.26
C THR A 97 -12.56 -33.66 -3.10
N PRO A 98 -12.01 -34.72 -3.71
CA PRO A 98 -12.78 -35.68 -4.49
C PRO A 98 -13.76 -36.52 -3.65
#